data_AF-A0A2V9FXG9-F1
#
_entry.id   AF-A0A2V9FXG9-F1
#
_cell.length_a   1.000
_cell.length_b   1.000
_cell.length_c   1.000
_cell.angle_alpha   90.00
_cell.angle_beta   90.00
_cell.angle_gamma   90.00
#
_symmetry.space_group_name_H-M   'P 1'
#
loop_
_entity.id
_entity.type
_entity.pdbx_description
1 polymer ?
#
loop_
_entity_poly.entity_id
_entity_poly.type
_entity_poly.pdbx_seq_one_letter_code
_entity_poly.pdbx_strand_id
1 'polypeptide(L)'
;MNQTQRIADSYRAATIKAAWYGPSLAELLAEISPDLATAPPAPGVHSISELLQHLLLWNERVRSASDSNPLPRWQPEKEWAEPPIPWNELVTRWNQSRDLLEEKIRNFR
;
A
#
# COMPACT_ATOMS: atom_id res chain seq x y z
N MET A 1 1.44 18.19 18.52
CA MET A 1 1.46 17.06 17.57
C MET A 1 2.13 15.87 18.26
N ASN A 2 1.45 14.73 18.41
CA ASN A 2 2.03 13.52 19.02
C ASN A 2 2.68 12.63 17.93
N GLN A 3 3.33 11.53 18.33
CA GLN A 3 4.04 10.64 17.39
C GLN A 3 3.10 9.98 16.37
N THR A 4 1.93 9.51 16.81
CA THR A 4 0.95 8.87 15.93
C THR A 4 0.42 9.84 14.86
N GLN A 5 0.15 11.09 15.24
CA GLN A 5 -0.21 12.15 14.30
C GLN A 5 0.90 12.41 13.27
N ARG A 6 2.18 12.47 13.68
CA ARG A 6 3.32 12.63 12.75
C ARG A 6 3.41 11.48 11.76
N ILE A 7 3.23 10.24 12.23
CA ILE A 7 3.27 9.06 11.37
C ILE A 7 2.12 9.08 10.37
N ALA A 8 0.90 9.41 10.82
CA ALA A 8 -0.26 9.53 9.94
C ALA A 8 -0.07 10.62 8.88
N ASP A 9 0.49 11.77 9.25
CA ASP A 9 0.75 12.86 8.31
C ASP A 9 1.82 12.48 7.28
N SER A 10 2.90 11.81 7.69
CA SER A 10 3.90 11.26 6.76
C SER A 10 3.31 10.20 5.82
N TYR A 11 2.49 9.30 6.35
CA TYR A 11 1.82 8.25 5.56
C TYR A 11 0.87 8.85 4.53
N ARG A 12 0.04 9.83 4.94
CA ARG A 12 -0.85 10.57 4.04
C ARG A 12 -0.07 11.32 2.96
N ALA A 13 1.04 11.95 3.33
CA ALA A 13 1.88 12.70 2.40
C ALA A 13 2.42 11.82 1.28
N ALA A 14 2.94 10.64 1.62
CA ALA A 14 3.46 9.68 0.65
C ALA A 14 2.38 9.09 -0.26
N THR A 15 1.13 8.97 0.23
CA THR A 15 0.10 8.16 -0.43
C THR A 15 -1.01 8.94 -1.14
N ILE A 16 -1.24 10.22 -0.81
CA ILE A 16 -2.34 11.03 -1.39
C ILE A 16 -1.86 12.31 -2.05
N LYS A 17 -1.06 13.13 -1.36
CA LYS A 17 -0.52 14.39 -1.90
C LYS A 17 0.60 14.93 -1.04
N ALA A 18 1.45 15.77 -1.65
CA ALA A 18 2.55 16.46 -0.96
C ALA A 18 3.63 15.50 -0.44
N ALA A 19 3.95 14.47 -1.22
CA ALA A 19 5.18 13.72 -1.02
C ALA A 19 6.37 14.69 -1.02
N TRP A 20 7.39 14.39 -0.21
CA TRP A 20 8.56 15.27 -0.07
C TRP A 20 9.32 15.45 -1.39
N TYR A 21 9.30 14.45 -2.26
CA TYR A 21 9.87 14.50 -3.60
C TYR A 21 9.00 13.68 -4.57
N GLY A 22 8.70 14.27 -5.73
CA GLY A 22 7.91 13.62 -6.77
C GLY A 22 6.40 13.55 -6.47
N PRO A 23 5.63 12.89 -7.35
CA PRO A 23 4.21 12.64 -7.15
C PRO A 23 3.99 11.67 -5.98
N SER A 24 2.86 11.84 -5.29
CA SER A 24 2.35 10.84 -4.36
C SER A 24 1.92 9.56 -5.09
N LEU A 25 1.74 8.48 -4.33
CA LEU A 25 1.28 7.23 -4.93
C LEU A 25 -0.10 7.37 -5.59
N ALA A 26 -1.04 8.13 -5.02
CA ALA A 26 -2.34 8.36 -5.66
C ALA A 26 -2.21 9.10 -7.01
N GLU A 27 -1.33 10.11 -7.10
CA GLU A 27 -1.05 10.82 -8.34
C GLU A 27 -0.43 9.90 -9.39
N LEU A 28 0.53 9.05 -9.00
CA LEU A 28 1.13 8.04 -9.89
C LEU A 28 0.10 7.03 -10.41
N LEU A 29 -0.74 6.48 -9.52
CA LEU A 29 -1.72 5.46 -9.89
C LEU A 29 -2.80 5.99 -10.85
N ALA A 30 -3.12 7.28 -10.79
CA ALA A 30 -4.08 7.91 -11.69
C ALA A 30 -3.58 8.00 -13.15
N GLU A 31 -2.27 7.95 -13.37
CA GLU A 31 -1.64 8.05 -14.69
C GLU A 31 -1.36 6.69 -15.34
N ILE A 32 -1.59 5.58 -14.63
CA ILE A 32 -1.20 4.24 -15.05
C ILE A 32 -2.39 3.47 -15.63
N SER A 33 -2.24 3.01 -16.88
CA SER A 33 -3.21 2.12 -17.51
C SER A 33 -3.12 0.68 -16.99
N PRO A 34 -4.21 -0.12 -17.08
CA PRO A 34 -4.17 -1.53 -16.70
C PRO A 34 -3.08 -2.35 -17.44
N ASP A 35 -2.90 -2.09 -18.74
CA ASP A 35 -1.91 -2.79 -19.56
C ASP A 35 -0.48 -2.49 -19.08
N LEU A 36 -0.20 -1.22 -18.79
CA LEU A 36 1.09 -0.81 -18.23
C LEU A 36 1.30 -1.38 -16.83
N ALA A 37 0.24 -1.40 -16.01
CA ALA A 37 0.34 -1.87 -14.64
C ALA A 37 0.74 -3.34 -14.53
N THR A 38 0.26 -4.17 -15.46
CA THR A 38 0.48 -5.62 -15.45
C THR A 38 1.72 -6.05 -16.24
N ALA A 39 2.33 -5.14 -17.00
CA ALA A 39 3.55 -5.43 -17.76
C ALA A 39 4.81 -5.33 -16.87
N PRO A 40 5.57 -6.42 -16.67
CA PRO A 40 6.85 -6.34 -15.98
C PRO A 40 7.89 -5.59 -16.83
N PRO A 41 8.77 -4.78 -16.22
CA PRO A 41 9.74 -3.99 -16.96
C PRO A 41 10.87 -4.83 -17.57
N ALA A 42 11.14 -6.00 -17.00
CA ALA A 42 12.10 -6.99 -17.49
C ALA A 42 11.74 -8.40 -16.96
N PRO A 43 12.26 -9.48 -17.57
CA PRO A 43 12.04 -10.83 -17.07
C PRO A 43 12.46 -10.99 -15.61
N GLY A 44 11.56 -11.52 -14.78
CA GLY A 44 11.80 -11.74 -13.35
C GLY A 44 11.72 -10.49 -12.46
N VAL A 45 11.33 -9.34 -13.02
CA VAL A 45 11.09 -8.11 -12.24
C VAL A 45 9.60 -7.93 -12.02
N HIS A 46 9.21 -7.55 -10.80
CA HIS A 46 7.82 -7.27 -10.47
C HIS A 46 7.24 -6.13 -11.32
N SER A 47 6.02 -6.35 -11.81
CA SER A 47 5.15 -5.34 -12.40
C SER A 47 4.67 -4.33 -11.36
N ILE A 48 4.13 -3.21 -11.82
CA ILE A 48 3.53 -2.19 -10.94
C ILE A 48 2.37 -2.80 -10.14
N SER A 49 1.57 -3.66 -10.77
CA SER A 49 0.44 -4.35 -10.12
C SER A 49 0.92 -5.24 -8.97
N GLU A 50 2.00 -6.00 -9.15
CA GLU A 50 2.58 -6.83 -8.08
C GLU A 50 3.10 -5.97 -6.93
N LEU A 51 3.77 -4.85 -7.24
CA LEU A 51 4.26 -3.92 -6.22
C LEU A 51 3.11 -3.29 -5.43
N LEU A 52 2.05 -2.82 -6.10
CA LEU A 52 0.89 -2.25 -5.43
C LEU A 52 0.15 -3.29 -4.59
N GLN A 53 0.02 -4.53 -5.06
CA GLN A 53 -0.55 -5.62 -4.29
C GLN A 53 0.28 -5.96 -3.05
N HIS A 54 1.61 -5.91 -3.17
CA HIS A 54 2.50 -6.07 -2.03
C HIS A 54 2.33 -4.95 -0.99
N LEU A 55 2.19 -3.70 -1.45
CA LEU A 55 1.87 -2.57 -0.57
C LEU A 55 0.52 -2.77 0.13
N LEU A 56 -0.53 -3.18 -0.60
CA LEU A 56 -1.85 -3.49 -0.04
C LEU A 56 -1.77 -4.58 1.04
N LEU A 57 -1.04 -5.66 0.78
CA LEU A 57 -0.83 -6.76 1.75
C LEU A 57 -0.26 -6.23 3.07
N TRP A 58 0.79 -5.42 3.01
CA TRP A 58 1.40 -4.84 4.20
C TRP A 58 0.51 -3.84 4.89
N ASN A 59 -0.23 -3.05 4.11
CA ASN A 59 -1.19 -2.10 4.64
C ASN A 59 -2.25 -2.80 5.49
N GLU A 60 -2.82 -3.88 4.98
CA GLU A 60 -3.81 -4.71 5.69
C GLU A 60 -3.23 -5.41 6.92
N ARG A 61 -1.98 -5.87 6.86
CA ARG A 61 -1.31 -6.49 8.02
C ARG A 61 -1.07 -5.50 9.14
N VAL A 62 -0.55 -4.30 8.84
CA VAL A 62 -0.38 -3.24 9.85
C VAL A 62 -1.75 -2.79 10.39
N ARG A 63 -2.74 -2.67 9.51
CA ARG A 63 -4.11 -2.31 9.90
C ARG A 63 -4.78 -3.36 10.77
N SER A 64 -4.50 -4.64 10.59
CA SER A 64 -5.05 -5.73 11.42
C SER A 64 -4.22 -6.03 12.67
N ALA A 65 -3.00 -5.49 12.76
CA ALA A 65 -2.11 -5.74 13.89
C ALA A 65 -2.69 -5.21 15.22
N SER A 66 -2.62 -6.03 16.26
CA SER A 66 -2.99 -5.70 17.64
C SER A 66 -2.26 -6.65 18.60
N ASP A 67 -2.37 -6.43 19.92
CA ASP A 67 -1.76 -7.33 20.91
C ASP A 67 -2.23 -8.78 20.76
N SER A 68 -3.48 -9.00 20.33
CA SER A 68 -4.04 -10.34 20.07
C SER A 68 -3.79 -10.86 18.65
N ASN A 69 -3.30 -10.00 17.75
CA ASN A 69 -2.98 -10.35 16.36
C ASN A 69 -1.67 -9.66 15.97
N PRO A 70 -0.51 -10.17 16.41
CA PRO A 70 0.76 -9.53 16.13
C PRO A 70 1.08 -9.56 14.63
N LEU A 71 1.98 -8.67 14.19
CA LEU A 71 2.46 -8.70 12.82
C LEU A 71 3.06 -10.08 12.49
N PRO A 72 2.71 -10.66 11.33
CA PRO A 72 3.26 -11.95 10.94
C PRO A 72 4.76 -11.83 10.68
N ARG A 73 5.49 -12.94 10.89
CA ARG A 73 6.87 -13.04 10.47
C ARG A 73 6.95 -12.97 8.94
N TRP A 74 7.83 -12.12 8.43
CA TRP A 74 8.09 -11.97 7.00
C TRP A 74 8.46 -13.32 6.36
N GLN A 75 7.73 -13.70 5.31
CA GLN A 75 7.93 -14.93 4.53
C GLN A 75 7.85 -14.60 3.04
N PRO A 76 8.98 -14.21 2.41
CA PRO A 76 8.97 -13.66 1.05
C PRO A 76 8.33 -14.60 0.02
N GLU A 77 8.58 -15.91 0.10
CA GLU A 77 8.05 -16.89 -0.86
C GLU A 77 6.52 -16.97 -0.83
N LYS A 78 5.89 -16.66 0.31
CA LYS A 78 4.43 -16.67 0.45
C LYS A 78 3.81 -15.32 0.12
N GLU A 79 4.49 -14.24 0.48
CA GLU A 79 3.98 -12.88 0.32
C GLU A 79 3.93 -12.42 -1.14
N TRP A 80 4.82 -12.94 -1.97
CA TRP A 80 4.82 -12.69 -3.41
C TRP A 80 3.98 -13.73 -4.19
N ALA A 81 3.43 -14.75 -3.53
CA ALA A 81 2.64 -15.82 -4.15
C ALA A 81 1.12 -15.60 -4.05
N GLU A 82 0.68 -14.41 -3.60
CA GLU A 82 -0.74 -14.07 -3.54
C GLU A 82 -1.36 -14.04 -4.97
N PRO A 83 -2.58 -14.58 -5.17
CA PRO A 83 -3.24 -14.53 -6.46
C PRO A 83 -3.37 -13.09 -6.98
N PRO A 84 -3.12 -12.83 -8.28
CA PRO A 84 -3.14 -11.47 -8.81
C PRO A 84 -4.55 -10.87 -8.72
N ILE A 85 -4.64 -9.64 -8.22
CA ILE A 85 -5.89 -8.86 -8.19
C ILE A 85 -5.99 -8.02 -9.48
N PRO A 86 -7.15 -7.99 -10.17
CA PRO A 86 -7.35 -7.13 -11.32
C PRO A 86 -7.07 -5.65 -11.01
N TRP A 87 -6.36 -4.93 -11.90
CA TRP A 87 -5.85 -3.57 -11.63
C TRP A 87 -6.87 -2.60 -11.01
N ASN A 88 -8.05 -2.45 -11.62
CA ASN A 88 -9.08 -1.51 -11.13
C ASN A 88 -9.61 -1.90 -9.74
N GLU A 89 -9.72 -3.19 -9.48
CA GLU A 89 -10.09 -3.70 -8.16
C GLU A 89 -8.95 -3.48 -7.16
N LEU A 90 -7.71 -3.70 -7.56
CA LEU A 90 -6.53 -3.49 -6.74
C LEU A 90 -6.39 -2.03 -6.31
N VAL A 91 -6.56 -1.08 -7.23
CA VAL A 91 -6.53 0.37 -6.94
C VAL A 91 -7.65 0.75 -5.96
N THR A 92 -8.85 0.18 -6.15
CA THR A 92 -9.98 0.42 -5.24
C THR A 92 -9.69 -0.09 -3.82
N ARG A 93 -9.20 -1.34 -3.71
CA ARG A 93 -8.81 -1.95 -2.42
C ARG A 93 -7.66 -1.19 -1.76
N TRP A 94 -6.67 -0.75 -2.54
CA TRP A 94 -5.57 0.09 -2.05
C TRP A 94 -6.08 1.40 -1.46
N ASN A 95 -6.91 2.14 -2.18
CA ASN A 95 -7.46 3.41 -1.70
C ASN A 95 -8.23 3.24 -0.38
N GLN A 96 -9.10 2.23 -0.30
CA GLN A 96 -9.85 1.93 0.91
C GLN A 96 -8.92 1.54 2.07
N SER A 97 -7.98 0.63 1.82
CA SER A 97 -7.01 0.18 2.83
C SER A 97 -6.18 1.34 3.37
N ARG A 98 -5.72 2.22 2.48
CA ARG A 98 -4.93 3.42 2.82
C ARG A 98 -5.71 4.32 3.77
N ASP A 99 -6.94 4.66 3.42
CA ASP A 99 -7.75 5.57 4.21
C ASP A 99 -8.04 4.98 5.62
N LEU A 100 -8.33 3.68 5.68
CA LEU A 100 -8.55 2.97 6.95
C LEU A 100 -7.28 2.85 7.80
N LEU A 101 -6.10 2.66 7.19
CA LEU A 101 -4.86 2.62 7.95
C LEU A 101 -4.49 4.02 8.47
N GLU A 102 -4.66 5.07 7.68
CA GLU A 102 -4.45 6.45 8.13
C GLU A 102 -5.32 6.74 9.36
N GLU A 103 -6.62 6.43 9.28
CA GLU A 103 -7.56 6.59 10.38
C GLU A 103 -7.12 5.80 11.63
N LYS A 104 -6.73 4.53 11.46
CA LYS A 104 -6.24 3.71 12.57
C LYS A 104 -5.00 4.33 13.23
N ILE A 105 -4.02 4.79 12.45
CA ILE A 105 -2.81 5.41 13.00
C ILE A 105 -3.16 6.67 13.78
N ARG A 106 -4.04 7.54 13.26
CA ARG A 106 -4.47 8.77 13.94
C ARG A 106 -5.14 8.51 15.29
N ASN A 107 -5.93 7.43 15.35
CA ASN A 107 -6.71 7.06 16.52
C ASN A 107 -6.00 6.06 17.45
N PHE A 108 -4.75 5.69 17.15
CA PHE A 108 -3.97 4.78 17.98
C PHE A 108 -3.66 5.42 19.34
N ARG A 109 -4.07 4.75 20.41
CA ARG A 109 -3.92 5.19 21.80
C ARG A 109 -3.02 4.23 22.57
#